data_AF-A0A2N0XX01-F1
#
_entry.id   AF-A0A2N0XX01-F1
#
_cell.length_a   1.000
_cell.length_b   1.000
_cell.length_c   1.000
_cell.angle_alpha   90.00
_cell.angle_beta   90.00
_cell.angle_gamma   90.00
#
_symmetry.space_group_name_H-M   'P 1'
#
loop_
_entity.id
_entity.type
_entity.pdbx_description
1 polymer ?
#
loop_
_entity_poly.entity_id
_entity_poly.type
_entity_poly.pdbx_seq_one_letter_code
_entity_poly.pdbx_strand_id
1 'polypeptide(L)'
;MNHVFKLSLLAAAIVTTSAHAEEFRQHDAHVHGVVELNIAQDGDELLMEIHAPGADVVGFESAPKNAEQKKQLANALSVLNQADKVMTLSSAAQCKPTFTEVRHTLGEDDGHDDHDKHDH
;
A
#
# COMPACT_ATOMS: atom_id res chain seq x y z
N MET A 1 19.48 80.51 19.58
CA MET A 1 18.31 80.78 18.71
C MET A 1 17.95 79.49 18.00
N ASN A 2 16.78 78.95 18.34
CA ASN A 2 15.99 77.89 17.68
C ASN A 2 16.56 76.45 17.75
N HIS A 3 16.03 75.59 18.64
CA HIS A 3 14.94 74.60 18.39
C HIS A 3 15.29 73.68 17.20
N VAL A 4 15.35 72.35 17.33
CA VAL A 4 14.21 71.45 17.61
C VAL A 4 14.69 70.04 18.04
N PHE A 5 13.95 69.46 18.99
CA PHE A 5 13.79 68.03 19.27
C PHE A 5 13.88 67.12 18.04
N LYS A 6 14.58 65.97 18.13
CA LYS A 6 14.11 64.65 17.64
C LYS A 6 14.69 63.52 18.49
N LEU A 7 13.82 62.83 19.26
CA LEU A 7 14.06 61.48 19.75
C LEU A 7 14.20 60.55 18.54
N SER A 8 15.32 59.86 18.40
CA SER A 8 15.41 58.68 17.54
C SER A 8 15.51 57.44 18.43
N LEU A 9 14.34 56.85 18.68
CA LEU A 9 14.19 55.52 19.25
C LEU A 9 14.75 54.50 18.24
N LEU A 10 15.92 53.94 18.54
CA LEU A 10 16.56 52.93 17.70
C LEU A 10 15.84 51.58 17.92
N ALA A 11 14.84 51.29 17.10
CA ALA A 11 14.14 50.02 17.10
C ALA A 11 15.04 48.93 16.49
N ALA A 12 15.56 48.03 17.32
CA ALA A 12 16.28 46.84 16.87
C ALA A 12 15.27 45.83 16.30
N ALA A 13 15.19 45.70 14.98
CA ALA A 13 14.42 44.65 14.32
C ALA A 13 15.16 43.31 14.46
N ILE A 14 14.69 42.46 15.37
CA ILE A 14 15.15 41.07 15.48
C ILE A 14 14.54 40.31 14.29
N VAL A 15 15.34 40.02 13.27
CA VAL A 15 14.94 39.12 12.18
C VAL A 15 15.11 37.68 12.68
N THR A 16 14.05 37.09 13.20
CA THR A 16 14.01 35.64 13.47
C THR A 16 13.85 34.90 12.15
N THR A 17 14.91 34.24 11.69
CA THR A 17 14.82 33.27 10.61
C THR A 17 14.15 32.00 11.14
N SER A 18 12.91 31.74 10.74
CA SER A 18 12.24 30.46 11.00
C SER A 18 13.01 29.35 10.27
N ALA A 19 13.72 28.51 11.00
CA ALA A 19 14.25 27.27 10.45
C ALA A 19 13.07 26.32 10.19
N HIS A 20 12.63 26.25 8.93
CA HIS A 20 11.71 25.20 8.50
C HIS A 20 12.48 23.88 8.54
N ALA A 21 12.21 23.06 9.56
CA ALA A 21 12.60 21.66 9.53
C ALA A 21 11.72 20.97 8.48
N GLU A 22 12.26 20.65 7.30
CA GLU A 22 11.64 19.65 6.45
C GLU A 22 11.71 18.31 7.18
N GLU A 23 10.55 17.77 7.52
CA GLU A 23 10.41 16.42 8.04
C GLU A 23 10.83 15.45 6.92
N PHE A 24 12.07 14.96 6.98
CA PHE A 24 12.53 13.87 6.12
C PHE A 24 11.71 12.63 6.44
N ARG A 25 10.67 12.38 5.65
CA ARG A 25 10.03 11.06 5.58
C ARG A 25 11.01 10.09 4.94
N GLN A 26 11.84 9.46 5.77
CA GLN A 26 12.57 8.27 5.36
C GLN A 26 11.56 7.13 5.22
N HIS A 27 11.33 6.69 3.99
CA HIS A 27 10.68 5.41 3.75
C HIS A 27 11.65 4.33 4.25
N ASP A 28 11.13 3.33 4.97
CA ASP A 28 11.90 2.13 5.30
C ASP A 28 12.50 1.50 4.04
N ALA A 29 13.52 0.65 4.20
CA ALA A 29 14.12 -0.04 3.08
C ALA A 29 13.04 -0.82 2.32
N HIS A 30 12.84 -0.49 1.03
CA HIS A 30 11.97 -1.27 0.15
C HIS A 30 12.67 -2.61 -0.08
N VAL A 31 12.15 -3.68 0.52
CA VAL A 31 12.67 -5.03 0.36
C VAL A 31 11.97 -5.65 -0.83
N HIS A 32 12.72 -5.89 -1.90
CA HIS A 32 12.28 -6.67 -3.06
C HIS A 32 12.92 -8.06 -3.02
N GLY A 33 12.26 -9.03 -3.66
CA GLY A 33 12.72 -10.41 -3.73
C GLY A 33 12.52 -11.19 -2.44
N VAL A 34 11.73 -10.68 -1.50
CA VAL A 34 11.35 -11.38 -0.27
C VAL A 34 9.84 -11.55 -0.27
N VAL A 35 9.42 -12.81 -0.29
CA VAL A 35 8.03 -13.22 -0.18
C VAL A 35 7.87 -14.01 1.10
N GLU A 36 6.85 -13.65 1.87
CA GLU A 36 6.49 -14.34 3.11
C GLU A 36 5.34 -15.32 2.83
N LEU A 37 5.48 -16.54 3.33
CA LEU A 37 4.44 -17.56 3.32
C LEU A 37 4.13 -17.93 4.76
N ASN A 38 2.92 -17.61 5.20
CA ASN A 38 2.39 -17.98 6.49
C ASN A 38 1.48 -19.20 6.33
N ILE A 39 1.65 -20.19 7.22
CA ILE A 39 0.81 -21.39 7.27
C ILE A 39 0.39 -21.62 8.71
N ALA A 40 -0.91 -21.75 8.95
CA ALA A 40 -1.48 -22.10 10.23
C ALA A 40 -2.46 -23.27 10.06
N GLN A 41 -2.44 -24.21 10.99
CA GLN A 41 -3.37 -25.33 11.03
C GLN A 41 -4.10 -25.34 12.37
N ASP A 42 -5.43 -25.46 12.31
CA ASP A 42 -6.28 -25.71 13.46
C ASP A 42 -7.21 -26.89 13.13
N GLY A 43 -6.96 -28.05 13.75
CA GLY A 43 -7.67 -29.29 13.41
C GLY A 43 -7.53 -29.68 11.93
N ASP A 44 -8.67 -29.73 11.23
CA ASP A 44 -8.78 -30.01 9.80
C ASP A 44 -8.80 -28.75 8.92
N GLU A 45 -8.69 -27.56 9.52
CA GLU A 45 -8.58 -26.29 8.82
C GLU A 45 -7.10 -25.91 8.59
N LEU A 46 -6.82 -25.44 7.38
CA LEU A 46 -5.50 -24.94 7.00
C LEU A 46 -5.67 -23.55 6.41
N LEU A 47 -5.04 -22.56 7.03
CA LEU A 47 -4.93 -21.20 6.51
C LEU A 47 -3.54 -21.01 5.92
N MET A 48 -3.51 -20.46 4.72
CA MET A 48 -2.27 -20.12 4.05
C MET A 48 -2.36 -18.70 3.49
N GLU A 49 -1.35 -17.91 3.76
CA GLU A 49 -1.28 -16.51 3.34
C GLU A 49 0.08 -16.25 2.69
N ILE A 50 0.06 -15.56 1.54
CA ILE A 50 1.27 -15.12 0.84
C ILE A 50 1.28 -13.60 0.87
N HIS A 51 2.36 -13.03 1.40
CA HIS A 51 2.61 -11.60 1.38
C HIS A 51 3.86 -11.30 0.54
N ALA A 52 3.70 -10.50 -0.51
CA ALA A 52 4.74 -10.24 -1.49
C ALA A 52 4.71 -8.78 -1.95
N PRO A 53 5.88 -8.15 -2.22
CA PRO A 53 5.95 -6.91 -2.97
C PRO A 53 5.26 -7.04 -4.33
N GLY A 54 4.49 -6.03 -4.74
CA GLY A 54 3.84 -6.02 -6.05
C GLY A 54 4.82 -6.19 -7.21
N ALA A 55 6.04 -5.66 -7.07
CA ALA A 55 7.12 -5.82 -8.05
C ALA A 55 7.51 -7.29 -8.27
N ASP A 56 7.45 -8.13 -7.24
CA ASP A 56 7.80 -9.55 -7.34
C ASP A 56 6.70 -10.39 -8.00
N VAL A 57 5.47 -9.86 -8.06
CA VAL A 57 4.31 -10.53 -8.67
C VAL A 57 4.05 -10.04 -10.09
N VAL A 58 4.01 -8.72 -10.32
CA VAL A 58 3.64 -8.10 -11.60
C VAL A 58 4.74 -7.26 -12.24
N GLY A 59 5.88 -7.05 -11.57
CA GLY A 59 7.03 -6.33 -12.13
C GLY A 59 6.98 -4.81 -11.99
N PHE A 60 6.05 -4.26 -11.20
CA PHE A 60 5.94 -2.82 -10.94
C PHE A 60 5.34 -2.50 -9.56
N GLU A 61 5.60 -1.30 -9.05
CA GLU A 61 5.23 -0.87 -7.69
C GLU A 61 4.09 0.16 -7.64
N SER A 62 3.81 0.82 -8.77
CA SER A 62 2.78 1.86 -8.87
C SER A 62 1.50 1.32 -9.51
N ALA A 63 0.41 2.08 -9.41
CA ALA A 63 -0.80 1.76 -10.16
C ALA A 63 -0.55 1.59 -11.68
N PRO A 64 -1.23 0.64 -12.35
CA PRO A 64 -1.00 0.32 -13.75
C PRO A 64 -1.34 1.53 -14.63
N LYS A 65 -0.39 1.94 -15.48
CA LYS A 65 -0.47 3.18 -16.28
C LYS A 65 -0.93 2.96 -17.72
N ASN A 66 -0.92 1.71 -18.19
CA ASN A 66 -1.25 1.35 -19.57
C ASN A 66 -2.03 0.03 -19.63
N ALA A 67 -2.55 -0.30 -20.81
CA ALA A 67 -3.37 -1.49 -21.03
C ALA A 67 -2.61 -2.80 -20.73
N GLU A 68 -1.31 -2.85 -20.99
CA GLU A 68 -0.49 -4.04 -20.72
C GLU A 68 -0.36 -4.28 -19.22
N GLN A 69 -0.05 -3.25 -18.44
CA GLN A 69 0.05 -3.35 -16.98
C GLN A 69 -1.30 -3.71 -16.33
N LYS A 70 -2.41 -3.16 -16.83
CA LYS A 70 -3.76 -3.53 -16.36
C LYS A 70 -4.04 -5.01 -16.61
N LYS A 71 -3.66 -5.52 -17.79
CA LYS A 71 -3.81 -6.93 -18.15
C LYS A 71 -2.91 -7.82 -17.29
N GLN A 72 -1.67 -7.42 -17.02
CA GLN A 72 -0.75 -8.14 -16.14
C GLN A 72 -1.33 -8.27 -14.73
N LEU A 73 -1.84 -7.17 -14.16
CA LEU A 73 -2.51 -7.19 -12.85
C LEU A 73 -3.74 -8.10 -12.87
N ALA A 74 -4.66 -7.93 -13.83
CA ALA A 74 -5.87 -8.75 -13.93
C ALA A 74 -5.55 -10.26 -14.06
N ASN A 75 -4.53 -10.62 -14.84
CA ASN A 75 -4.08 -12.00 -14.97
C ASN A 75 -3.51 -12.54 -13.64
N ALA A 76 -2.69 -11.74 -12.95
CA ALA A 76 -2.15 -12.12 -11.65
C ALA A 76 -3.28 -12.37 -10.63
N LEU A 77 -4.27 -11.47 -10.55
CA LEU A 77 -5.42 -11.65 -9.67
C LEU A 77 -6.24 -12.89 -10.04
N SER A 78 -6.45 -13.16 -11.33
CA SER A 78 -7.17 -14.35 -11.79
C SER A 78 -6.46 -15.65 -11.39
N VAL A 79 -5.13 -15.70 -11.48
CA VAL A 79 -4.34 -16.87 -11.08
C VAL A 79 -4.27 -17.00 -9.56
N LEU A 80 -4.01 -15.92 -8.83
CA LEU A 80 -3.87 -15.93 -7.37
C LEU A 80 -5.19 -16.28 -6.65
N ASN A 81 -6.34 -15.96 -7.25
CA ASN A 81 -7.65 -16.39 -6.72
C ASN A 81 -7.94 -17.88 -6.95
N GLN A 82 -7.12 -18.61 -7.71
CA GLN A 82 -7.25 -20.06 -7.88
C GLN A 82 -6.28 -20.76 -6.93
N ALA A 83 -6.72 -21.06 -5.71
CA ALA A 83 -5.88 -21.65 -4.66
C ALA A 83 -5.09 -22.89 -5.11
N ASP A 84 -5.71 -23.74 -5.93
CA ASP A 84 -5.13 -24.95 -6.52
C ASP A 84 -4.05 -24.68 -7.58
N LYS A 85 -4.02 -23.49 -8.17
CA LYS A 85 -2.94 -23.02 -9.06
C LYS A 85 -1.76 -22.46 -8.30
N VAL A 86 -2.01 -21.89 -7.12
CA VAL A 86 -0.98 -21.28 -6.27
C VAL A 86 -0.30 -22.34 -5.42
N MET A 87 -1.06 -23.25 -4.83
CA MET A 87 -0.55 -24.29 -3.93
C MET A 87 -1.22 -25.63 -4.15
N THR A 88 -0.40 -26.68 -4.06
CA THR A 88 -0.87 -28.07 -4.16
C THR A 88 -0.55 -28.79 -2.85
N LEU A 89 -1.58 -29.33 -2.22
CA LEU A 89 -1.46 -30.20 -1.05
C LEU A 89 -1.47 -31.66 -1.49
N SER A 90 -0.91 -32.53 -0.64
CA SER A 90 -0.98 -33.97 -0.87
C SER A 90 -2.43 -34.42 -0.99
N SER A 91 -2.73 -35.27 -1.99
CA SER A 91 -4.07 -35.84 -2.15
C SER A 91 -4.53 -36.64 -0.94
N ALA A 92 -3.59 -37.16 -0.14
CA ALA A 92 -3.88 -37.86 1.12
C ALA A 92 -4.46 -36.95 2.20
N ALA A 93 -4.22 -35.63 2.14
CA ALA A 93 -4.78 -34.65 3.08
C ALA A 93 -6.25 -34.32 2.78
N GLN A 94 -6.72 -34.60 1.56
CA GLN A 94 -8.12 -34.40 1.13
C GLN A 94 -8.65 -32.95 1.30
N CYS A 95 -7.76 -31.98 1.47
CA CYS A 95 -8.12 -30.57 1.58
C CYS A 95 -8.84 -30.07 0.32
N LYS A 96 -9.78 -29.14 0.52
CA LYS A 96 -10.47 -28.42 -0.56
C LYS A 96 -10.45 -26.93 -0.22
N PRO A 97 -10.26 -26.03 -1.20
CA PRO A 97 -10.40 -24.59 -0.95
C PRO A 97 -11.83 -24.28 -0.49
N THR A 98 -11.95 -23.65 0.68
CA THR A 98 -13.22 -23.17 1.23
C THR A 98 -13.33 -21.66 1.17
N PHE A 99 -12.19 -20.95 1.13
CA PHE A 99 -12.09 -19.50 1.04
C PHE A 99 -10.85 -19.10 0.25
N THR A 100 -10.96 -18.04 -0.55
CA THR A 100 -9.86 -17.42 -1.31
C THR A 100 -10.09 -15.92 -1.38
N GLU A 101 -9.04 -15.14 -1.14
CA GLU A 101 -9.06 -13.69 -1.28
C GLU A 101 -7.68 -13.21 -1.73
N VAL A 102 -7.65 -12.20 -2.59
CA VAL A 102 -6.43 -11.54 -3.03
C VAL A 102 -6.63 -10.03 -2.86
N ARG A 103 -5.73 -9.39 -2.12
CA ARG A 103 -5.72 -7.93 -1.91
C ARG A 103 -4.44 -7.34 -2.48
N HIS A 104 -4.52 -6.12 -3.00
CA HIS A 104 -3.37 -5.41 -3.52
C HIS A 104 -3.46 -3.90 -3.28
N THR A 105 -2.32 -3.22 -3.36
CA THR A 105 -2.21 -1.76 -3.21
C THR A 105 -1.92 -1.04 -4.54
N LEU A 106 -1.92 -1.76 -5.67
CA LEU A 106 -1.60 -1.25 -7.00
C LEU A 106 -2.75 -0.50 -7.69
N GLY A 107 -3.73 0.05 -6.96
CA GLY A 107 -4.87 0.76 -7.52
C GLY A 107 -6.15 0.50 -6.75
N GLU A 108 -7.21 1.24 -7.08
CA GLU A 108 -8.56 0.94 -6.59
C GLU A 108 -8.98 -0.42 -7.15
N ASP A 109 -9.46 -1.28 -6.26
CA ASP A 109 -10.16 -2.49 -6.65
C ASP A 109 -11.43 -2.00 -7.36
N ASP A 110 -11.56 -2.21 -8.67
CA ASP A 110 -12.78 -1.92 -9.43
C ASP A 110 -13.91 -2.91 -9.02
N GLY A 111 -14.00 -3.22 -7.73
CA GLY A 111 -15.13 -3.89 -7.10
C GLY A 111 -16.30 -2.93 -7.17
N HIS A 112 -17.32 -3.32 -7.93
CA HIS A 112 -18.60 -2.64 -8.01
C HIS A 112 -19.15 -2.38 -6.60
N ASP A 113 -18.97 -1.16 -6.09
CA ASP A 113 -19.80 -0.59 -5.04
C ASP A 113 -21.20 -0.38 -5.63
N ASP A 114 -22.01 -1.44 -5.63
CA ASP A 114 -23.46 -1.31 -5.67
C ASP A 114 -23.88 -0.59 -4.39
N HIS A 115 -23.91 0.74 -4.46
CA HIS A 115 -24.62 1.58 -3.52
C HIS A 115 -26.12 1.31 -3.63
N ASP A 116 -26.58 0.24 -2.98
CA ASP A 116 -27.99 0.08 -2.67
C ASP A 116 -28.39 1.19 -1.69
N LYS A 117 -29.16 2.13 -2.23
CA LYS A 117 -29.84 3.17 -1.49
C LYS A 117 -30.85 2.52 -0.54
N HIS A 118 -30.53 2.48 0.74
CA HIS A 118 -31.54 2.35 1.77
C HIS A 118 -32.21 3.71 1.98
N ASP A 119 -33.32 3.94 1.28
CA ASP A 119 -34.31 4.93 1.67
C ASP A 119 -34.90 4.53 3.04
N HIS A 120 -34.71 5.40 4.03
CA HIS A 120 -35.49 5.47 5.26
C HIS A 120 -35.99 6.90 5.43
#